data_AF-A0A1W1HH23-F1
#
_entry.id   AF-A0A1W1HH23-F1
#
_cell.length_a   1.000
_cell.length_b   1.000
_cell.length_c   1.000
_cell.angle_alpha   90.00
_cell.angle_beta   90.00
_cell.angle_gamma   90.00
#
_symmetry.space_group_name_H-M   'P 1'
#
loop_
_entity.id
_entity.type
_entity.pdbx_description
1 polymer ?
#
loop_
_entity_poly.entity_id
_entity_poly.type
_entity_poly.pdbx_seq_one_letter_code
_entity_poly.pdbx_strand_id
1 'polypeptide(L)' 'MKFNFKNFGYVDEGALELGDLTLICGPNNVGKTYVNYAISTTESC' A
#
# COMPACT_ATOMS: atom_id res chain seq x y z
N MET A 1 -3.59 10.78 4.57
CA MET A 1 -2.10 10.70 4.49
C MET A 1 -1.72 10.13 3.12
N LYS A 2 -0.77 10.74 2.40
CA LYS A 2 -0.42 10.33 1.03
C LYS A 2 0.87 9.52 1.01
N PHE A 3 0.77 8.28 0.53
CA PHE A 3 1.87 7.34 0.35
C PHE A 3 2.24 7.27 -1.12
N ASN A 4 3.53 7.34 -1.41
CA ASN A 4 4.06 7.03 -2.74
C ASN A 4 5.01 5.85 -2.59
N PHE A 5 4.88 4.86 -3.45
CA PHE A 5 5.73 3.68 -3.45
C PHE A 5 6.29 3.46 -4.85
N LYS A 6 7.52 2.96 -4.89
CA LYS A 6 8.26 2.63 -6.12
C LYS A 6 9.04 1.34 -5.88
N ASN A 7 8.95 0.40 -6.81
CA ASN A 7 9.56 -0.94 -6.76
C ASN A 7 9.24 -1.69 -5.45
N PHE A 8 7.97 -1.70 -5.04
CA PHE A 8 7.53 -2.30 -3.78
C PHE A 8 6.81 -3.64 -4.00
N GLY A 9 7.55 -4.75 -3.86
CA GLY A 9 7.03 -6.09 -4.17
C GLY A 9 6.72 -6.23 -5.66
N TYR A 10 5.46 -6.56 -5.99
CA TYR A 10 4.96 -6.64 -7.38
C TYR A 10 4.39 -5.31 -7.91
N VAL A 11 4.54 -4.21 -7.17
CA VAL A 11 4.03 -2.88 -7.56
C VAL A 11 5.22 -2.00 -7.97
N ASP A 12 5.31 -1.70 -9.27
CA ASP A 12 6.41 -0.90 -9.83
C ASP A 12 6.33 0.56 -9.37
N GLU A 13 5.14 1.15 -9.41
CA GLU A 13 4.88 2.49 -8.86
C GLU A 13 3.42 2.67 -8.48
N GLY A 14 3.16 3.54 -7.51
CA GLY A 14 1.80 3.89 -7.13
C GLY A 14 1.75 5.01 -6.09
N ALA A 15 0.61 5.68 -6.05
CA ALA A 15 0.28 6.65 -5.02
C ALA A 15 -1.07 6.29 -4.41
N LEU A 16 -1.14 6.27 -3.08
CA LEU A 16 -2.36 5.98 -2.32
C LEU A 16 -2.57 7.05 -1.26
N GLU A 17 -3.80 7.53 -1.15
CA GLU A 17 -4.21 8.43 -0.09
C GLU A 17 -5.15 7.69 0.87
N LEU A 18 -4.74 7.58 2.13
CA LEU A 18 -5.56 6.97 3.17
C LEU A 18 -6.58 7.98 3.70
N GLY A 19 -7.85 7.57 3.71
CA GLY A 19 -8.94 8.21 4.45
C GLY A 19 -9.35 7.39 5.69
N ASP A 20 -10.37 7.86 6.41
CA ASP A 20 -10.84 7.27 7.68
C ASP A 20 -11.15 5.76 7.59
N LEU A 21 -11.65 5.33 6.43
CA LEU A 21 -11.76 3.93 6.06
C LEU A 21 -11.17 3.75 4.66
N THR A 22 -10.15 2.90 4.55
CA THR A 22 -9.53 2.56 3.27
C THR A 22 -9.66 1.05 3.03
N LEU A 23 -10.26 0.67 1.90
CA LEU A 23 -10.43 -0.72 1.51
C LEU A 23 -9.53 -1.06 0.32
N ILE A 24 -8.61 -2.01 0.51
CA ILE A 24 -7.72 -2.50 -0.56
C ILE A 24 -8.27 -3.83 -1.08
N CYS A 25 -8.83 -3.82 -2.30
CA CYS A 25 -9.41 -4.99 -2.95
C CYS A 25 -8.75 -5.31 -4.30
N GLY A 26 -8.91 -6.55 -4.77
CA GLY A 26 -8.40 -7.01 -6.05
C GLY A 26 -8.00 -8.50 -6.04
N PRO A 27 -7.59 -9.05 -7.19
CA PRO A 27 -7.19 -10.47 -7.32
C PRO A 27 -6.04 -10.85 -6.39
N ASN A 28 -5.89 -12.14 -6.07
CA ASN A 28 -4.78 -12.61 -5.25
C ASN A 28 -3.43 -12.35 -5.91
N ASN A 29 -2.41 -12.10 -5.08
CA ASN A 29 -1.01 -11.94 -5.49
C ASN A 29 -0.68 -10.70 -6.37
N VAL A 30 -1.52 -9.68 -6.38
CA VAL A 30 -1.29 -8.42 -7.13
C VAL A 30 -0.67 -7.29 -6.30
N GLY A 31 -0.11 -7.59 -5.13
CA GLY A 31 0.55 -6.58 -4.28
C GLY A 31 -0.25 -6.04 -3.10
N LYS A 32 -1.50 -6.49 -2.86
CA LYS A 32 -2.32 -6.02 -1.72
C LYS A 32 -1.63 -6.18 -0.37
N THR A 33 -1.05 -7.36 -0.12
CA THR A 33 -0.33 -7.66 1.13
C THR A 33 0.89 -6.75 1.30
N TYR A 34 1.59 -6.45 0.20
CA TYR A 34 2.72 -5.54 0.19
C TYR A 34 2.27 -4.12 0.54
N VAL A 35 1.27 -3.58 -0.15
CA VAL A 35 0.73 -2.24 0.15
C VAL A 35 0.32 -2.13 1.63
N ASN A 36 -0.29 -3.17 2.20
CA ASN A 36 -0.64 -3.19 3.62
C ASN A 36 0.59 -3.10 4.54
N TYR A 37 1.66 -3.85 4.28
CA TYR A 37 2.89 -3.75 5.07
C TYR A 37 3.56 -2.38 4.95
N ALA A 38 3.60 -1.78 3.75
CA ALA A 38 4.15 -0.44 3.57
C ALA A 38 3.44 0.61 4.43
N ILE A 39 2.11 0.49 4.57
CA ILE A 39 1.30 1.35 5.43
C ILE A 39 1.63 1.07 6.90
N SER A 40 1.53 -0.19 7.35
CA SER A 40 1.71 -0.55 8.76
C SER A 40 3.12 -0.29 9.32
N THR A 41 4.18 -0.50 8.52
CA THR A 41 5.55 -0.23 8.96
C THR A 41 5.82 1.27 9.13
N THR A 42 5.12 2.13 8.39
CA THR A 42 5.30 3.58 8.47
C THR A 42 4.71 4.18 9.75
N GLU A 43 3.73 3.53 10.38
CA GLU A 43 3.17 3.98 11.67
C GLU A 43 4.08 3.66 12.89
N SER A 44 5.17 2.91 12.68
CA SER A 44 6.05 2.42 13.74
C SER A 44 7.38 3.22 13.88
N CYS A 45 7.54 4.33 13.16
CA CYS A 45 8.72 5.20 13.19
C CYS A 45 8.40 6.63 13.60
#